data_AF-K1XJ30-F1
#
_entry.id   AF-K1XJ30-F1
#
_cell.length_a   1.000
_cell.length_b   1.000
_cell.length_c   1.000
_cell.angle_alpha   90.00
_cell.angle_beta   90.00
_cell.angle_gamma   90.00
#
_symmetry.space_group_name_H-M   'P 1'
#
loop_
_entity.id
_entity.type
_entity.pdbx_description
1 polymer ?
#
loop_
_entity_poly.entity_id
_entity_poly.type
_entity_poly.pdbx_seq_one_letter_code
_entity_poly.pdbx_strand_id
1 'polypeptide(L)'
;MPKILTTESSLLNYAAWYAMRYFPSLAKLREALMKKSANAEPLVNIIMAEMGQYICEERTVDGLVRMYTEQSKTRPYIEQKLKAKKFQIDIIETTLEAYGDTFTSWNNYENTITRKIQDFLIKNRSRRYISGALTGKYPNFKQEIYSLIETLCPDESGSIQCEFEKLSRKHDANNPKERQKIIQKLLLKGFPYDGIKKSLRKE
;
A
#
# COMPACT_ATOMS: atom_id res chain seq x y z
N MET A 1 -5.04 -19.49 27.72
CA MET A 1 -4.02 -18.46 27.97
C MET A 1 -2.72 -18.89 27.32
N PRO A 2 -1.91 -17.98 26.71
CA PRO A 2 -0.61 -18.36 26.18
C PRO A 2 0.30 -18.87 27.32
N LYS A 3 1.03 -19.96 27.07
CA LYS A 3 2.01 -20.52 28.02
C LYS A 3 3.03 -19.43 28.41
N ILE A 4 3.18 -19.20 29.72
CA ILE A 4 4.21 -18.32 30.30
C ILE A 4 5.51 -19.10 30.41
N LEU A 5 6.62 -18.45 30.03
CA LEU A 5 7.97 -19.00 30.04
C LEU A 5 8.74 -18.30 31.17
N THR A 6 9.14 -19.08 32.18
CA THR A 6 9.75 -18.56 33.41
C THR A 6 11.24 -18.85 33.52
N THR A 7 11.78 -19.73 32.66
CA THR A 7 13.21 -20.07 32.64
C THR A 7 13.92 -19.40 31.48
N GLU A 8 15.20 -19.08 31.68
CA GLU A 8 16.07 -18.49 30.68
C GLU A 8 16.12 -19.34 29.40
N SER A 9 16.41 -20.64 29.52
CA SER A 9 16.51 -21.54 28.36
C SER A 9 15.22 -21.61 27.54
N SER A 10 14.06 -21.63 28.19
CA SER A 10 12.78 -21.69 27.48
C SER A 10 12.46 -20.38 26.76
N LEU A 11 12.78 -19.25 27.37
CA LEU A 11 12.57 -17.93 26.78
C LEU A 11 13.57 -17.66 25.65
N LEU A 12 14.82 -18.10 25.78
CA LEU A 12 15.84 -18.05 24.75
C LEU A 12 15.45 -18.88 23.51
N ASN A 13 15.00 -20.12 23.71
CA ASN A 13 14.50 -20.97 22.63
C ASN A 13 13.33 -20.32 21.89
N TYR A 14 12.41 -19.69 22.63
CA TYR A 14 11.33 -18.91 22.02
C TYR A 14 11.86 -17.69 21.26
N ALA A 15 12.83 -16.97 21.81
CA ALA A 15 13.44 -15.80 21.17
C ALA A 15 14.10 -16.19 19.83
N ALA A 16 14.88 -17.27 19.82
CA ALA A 16 15.53 -17.80 18.62
C ALA A 16 14.51 -18.22 17.54
N TRP A 17 13.48 -18.98 17.92
CA TRP A 17 12.38 -19.34 17.01
C TRP A 17 11.68 -18.11 16.45
N TYR A 18 11.36 -17.13 17.31
CA TYR A 18 10.66 -15.92 16.91
C TYR A 18 11.50 -15.06 15.96
N ALA A 19 12.80 -14.91 16.25
CA ALA A 19 13.75 -14.21 15.40
C ALA A 19 13.86 -14.85 14.02
N MET A 20 14.06 -16.18 13.97
CA MET A 20 14.16 -16.94 12.73
C MET A 20 12.89 -16.87 11.88
N ARG A 21 11.71 -16.88 12.52
CA ARG A 21 10.43 -16.92 11.81
C ARG A 21 9.99 -15.55 11.28
N TYR A 22 10.22 -14.49 12.04
CA TYR A 22 9.59 -13.19 11.80
C TYR A 22 10.56 -12.05 11.48
N PHE A 23 11.87 -12.24 11.70
CA PHE A 23 12.89 -11.20 11.53
C PHE A 23 12.45 -9.87 12.18
N PRO A 24 12.17 -9.88 13.50
CA PRO A 24 11.64 -8.72 14.21
C PRO A 24 12.72 -7.66 14.42
N SER A 25 12.29 -6.42 14.68
CA SER A 25 13.15 -5.45 15.35
C SER A 25 13.47 -5.90 16.78
N LEU A 26 14.54 -5.37 17.35
CA LEU A 26 14.89 -5.58 18.76
C LEU A 26 13.75 -5.13 19.68
N ALA A 27 13.10 -4.01 19.35
CA ALA A 27 11.92 -3.51 20.06
C ALA A 27 10.73 -4.50 20.01
N LYS A 28 10.46 -5.09 18.84
CA LYS A 28 9.40 -6.10 18.70
C LYS A 28 9.72 -7.41 19.39
N LEU A 29 10.98 -7.83 19.36
CA LEU A 29 11.43 -9.00 20.10
C LEU A 29 11.22 -8.78 21.60
N ARG A 30 11.69 -7.67 22.16
CA ARG A 30 11.48 -7.32 23.57
C ARG A 30 9.99 -7.36 23.95
N GLU A 31 9.11 -6.78 23.15
CA GLU A 31 7.66 -6.83 23.37
C GLU A 31 7.09 -8.26 23.41
N ALA A 32 7.57 -9.13 22.52
CA ALA A 32 7.15 -10.53 22.48
C ALA A 32 7.65 -11.28 23.72
N LEU A 33 8.90 -11.05 24.13
CA LEU A 33 9.50 -11.69 25.32
C LEU A 33 8.84 -11.22 26.61
N MET A 34 8.54 -9.93 26.76
CA MET A 34 7.80 -9.39 27.91
C MET A 34 6.43 -10.06 28.06
N LYS A 35 5.69 -10.20 26.96
CA LYS A 35 4.40 -10.89 26.96
C LYS A 35 4.52 -12.38 27.32
N LYS A 36 5.57 -13.05 26.88
CA LYS A 36 5.80 -14.48 27.15
C LYS A 36 6.34 -14.78 28.54
N SER A 37 6.96 -13.81 29.19
CA SER A 37 7.56 -13.97 30.53
C SER A 37 6.73 -13.34 31.66
N ALA A 38 5.47 -12.96 31.38
CA ALA A 38 4.64 -12.21 32.32
C ALA A 38 5.33 -10.91 32.83
N ASN A 39 6.03 -10.22 31.92
CA ASN A 39 6.77 -8.97 32.17
C ASN A 39 7.95 -9.11 33.15
N ALA A 40 8.62 -10.27 33.19
CA ALA A 40 9.84 -10.46 33.97
C ALA A 40 11.04 -9.74 33.31
N GLU A 41 11.15 -8.43 33.55
CA GLU A 41 12.15 -7.56 32.92
C GLU A 41 13.62 -7.99 33.09
N PRO A 42 14.09 -8.44 34.27
CA PRO A 42 15.47 -8.90 34.42
C PRO A 42 15.81 -10.08 33.49
N LEU A 43 14.87 -11.04 33.37
CA LEU A 43 15.03 -12.20 32.50
C LEU A 43 15.06 -11.78 31.03
N VAL A 44 14.16 -10.87 30.62
CA VAL A 44 14.12 -10.36 29.25
C VAL A 44 15.39 -9.60 28.90
N ASN A 45 15.97 -8.83 29.82
CA ASN A 45 17.22 -8.11 29.58
C ASN A 45 18.39 -9.06 29.30
N ILE A 46 18.48 -10.18 30.02
CA ILE A 46 19.50 -11.22 29.79
C ILE A 46 19.35 -11.79 28.38
N ILE A 47 18.14 -12.23 28.01
CA ILE A 47 17.88 -12.79 26.68
C ILE A 47 18.11 -11.76 25.56
N MET A 48 17.73 -10.50 25.77
CA MET A 48 17.96 -9.43 24.80
C MET A 48 19.45 -9.13 24.61
N ALA A 49 20.26 -9.18 25.66
CA ALA A 49 21.71 -8.98 25.57
C ALA A 49 22.37 -10.10 24.75
N GLU A 50 21.93 -11.34 24.91
CA GLU A 50 22.40 -12.48 24.12
C GLU A 50 21.91 -12.38 22.66
N MET A 51 20.60 -12.25 22.45
CA MET A 51 20.01 -12.19 21.10
C MET A 51 20.47 -10.99 20.29
N GLY A 52 20.75 -9.85 20.95
CA GLY A 52 21.23 -8.63 20.31
C GLY A 52 22.57 -8.80 19.60
N GLN A 53 23.39 -9.78 19.99
CA GLN A 53 24.66 -10.08 19.32
C GLN A 53 24.45 -10.75 17.95
N TYR A 54 23.31 -11.39 17.74
CA TYR A 54 23.01 -12.17 16.54
C TYR A 54 22.05 -11.44 15.58
N ILE A 55 21.31 -10.45 16.09
CA ILE A 55 20.32 -9.70 15.30
C ILE A 55 20.98 -8.43 14.76
N CYS A 56 21.10 -8.36 13.43
CA CYS A 56 21.49 -7.14 12.71
C CYS A 56 20.24 -6.52 12.08
N GLU A 57 19.76 -5.43 12.67
CA GLU A 57 18.57 -4.72 12.19
C GLU A 57 18.82 -4.08 10.83
N GLU A 58 20.03 -3.59 10.57
CA GLU A 58 20.44 -2.97 9.31
C GLU A 58 20.29 -3.93 8.13
N ARG A 59 20.83 -5.16 8.26
CA ARG A 59 20.68 -6.20 7.24
C ARG A 59 19.22 -6.62 7.05
N THR A 60 18.44 -6.65 8.13
CA THR A 60 17.02 -7.00 8.07
C THR A 60 16.23 -5.92 7.34
N VAL A 61 16.47 -4.65 7.66
CA VAL A 61 15.83 -3.50 7.03
C VAL A 61 16.22 -3.42 5.55
N ASP A 62 17.50 -3.58 5.21
CA ASP A 62 17.98 -3.63 3.83
C ASP A 62 17.26 -4.71 3.00
N GLY A 63 17.20 -5.95 3.52
CA GLY A 63 16.49 -7.04 2.85
C GLY A 63 14.99 -6.75 2.65
N LEU A 64 14.34 -6.12 3.64
CA LEU A 64 12.93 -5.71 3.53
C LEU A 64 12.73 -4.58 2.51
N VAL A 65 13.59 -3.56 2.51
CA VAL A 65 13.54 -2.46 1.54
C VAL A 65 13.69 -3.02 0.13
N ARG A 66 14.70 -3.85 -0.11
CA ARG A 66 14.92 -4.54 -1.39
C ARG A 66 13.69 -5.29 -1.88
N MET A 67 13.15 -6.18 -1.05
CA MET A 67 11.94 -6.94 -1.37
C MET A 67 10.76 -6.02 -1.72
N TYR A 68 10.57 -4.92 -0.99
CA TYR A 68 9.48 -4.00 -1.29
C TYR A 68 9.73 -3.17 -2.56
N THR A 69 10.97 -2.80 -2.85
CA THR A 69 11.32 -2.10 -4.09
C THR A 69 11.10 -2.98 -5.32
N GLU A 70 11.44 -4.26 -5.26
CA GLU A 70 11.15 -5.26 -6.30
C GLU A 70 9.64 -5.41 -6.56
N GLN A 71 8.82 -5.13 -5.54
CA GLN A 71 7.35 -5.11 -5.64
C GLN A 71 6.78 -3.73 -6.03
N SER A 72 7.62 -2.80 -6.50
CA SER A 72 7.28 -1.42 -6.85
C SER A 72 6.52 -0.69 -5.74
N LYS A 73 6.88 -0.91 -4.47
CA LYS A 73 6.33 -0.14 -3.34
C LYS A 73 7.03 1.21 -3.24
N THR A 74 6.27 2.24 -2.89
CA THR A 74 6.78 3.61 -2.77
C THR A 74 7.55 3.80 -1.47
N ARG A 75 8.51 4.74 -1.44
CA ARG A 75 9.26 5.10 -0.23
C ARG A 75 8.37 5.34 1.00
N PRO A 76 7.29 6.17 0.94
CA PRO A 76 6.42 6.39 2.11
C PRO A 76 5.73 5.11 2.61
N TYR A 77 5.38 4.19 1.71
CA TYR A 77 4.78 2.91 2.09
C TYR A 77 5.77 2.04 2.88
N ILE A 78 7.01 1.94 2.38
CA ILE A 78 8.05 1.13 3.01
C ILE A 78 8.41 1.71 4.37
N GLU A 79 8.62 3.02 4.44
CA GLU A 79 8.90 3.74 5.68
C GLU A 79 7.82 3.48 6.74
N GLN A 80 6.54 3.63 6.38
CA GLN A 80 5.42 3.35 7.29
C GLN A 80 5.42 1.89 7.77
N LYS A 81 5.74 0.93 6.89
CA LYS A 81 5.82 -0.49 7.24
C LYS A 81 6.96 -0.79 8.20
N LEU A 82 8.13 -0.19 8.01
CA LEU A 82 9.29 -0.37 8.89
C LEU A 82 9.05 0.29 10.25
N LYS A 83 8.46 1.49 10.28
CA LYS A 83 8.02 2.17 11.53
C LYS A 83 7.01 1.32 12.30
N ALA A 84 6.02 0.73 11.63
CA ALA A 84 5.06 -0.18 12.27
C ALA A 84 5.72 -1.45 12.85
N LYS A 85 6.84 -1.89 12.24
CA LYS A 85 7.70 -2.96 12.74
C LYS A 85 8.68 -2.50 13.82
N LYS A 86 8.69 -1.22 14.20
CA LYS A 86 9.49 -0.62 15.28
C LYS A 86 11.01 -0.76 15.09
N PHE A 87 11.48 -0.74 13.84
CA PHE A 87 12.90 -0.55 13.58
C PHE A 87 13.32 0.88 13.95
N GLN A 88 14.60 1.07 14.28
CA GLN A 88 15.14 2.38 14.61
C GLN A 88 15.07 3.33 13.42
N ILE A 89 14.81 4.62 13.70
CA ILE A 89 14.50 5.61 12.67
C ILE A 89 15.70 5.92 11.77
N ASP A 90 16.88 6.01 12.37
CA ASP A 90 18.17 6.21 11.72
C ASP A 90 18.51 5.07 10.75
N ILE A 91 18.28 3.81 11.14
CA ILE A 91 18.47 2.65 10.25
C ILE A 91 17.52 2.73 9.06
N ILE A 92 16.25 3.07 9.31
CA ILE A 92 15.24 3.24 8.25
C ILE A 92 15.64 4.34 7.27
N GLU A 93 16.00 5.51 7.77
CA GLU A 93 16.35 6.68 6.95
C GLU A 93 17.60 6.41 6.12
N THR A 94 18.67 5.94 6.75
CA THR A 94 19.94 5.61 6.08
C THR A 94 19.74 4.59 4.96
N THR A 95 18.95 3.54 5.22
CA THR A 95 18.69 2.50 4.22
C THR A 95 17.82 3.04 3.09
N LEU A 96 16.74 3.78 3.38
CA LEU A 96 15.88 4.34 2.33
C LEU A 96 16.61 5.36 1.45
N GLU A 97 17.57 6.10 1.99
CA GLU A 97 18.41 7.02 1.22
C GLU A 97 19.30 6.29 0.23
N ALA A 98 19.90 5.16 0.62
CA ALA A 98 20.70 4.33 -0.28
C ALA A 98 19.91 3.79 -1.49
N TYR A 99 18.58 3.69 -1.36
CA TYR A 99 17.67 3.27 -2.44
C TYR A 99 17.03 4.43 -3.22
N GLY A 100 17.50 5.68 -3.03
CA GLY A 100 16.91 6.90 -3.60
C GLY A 100 16.55 6.78 -5.09
N ASP A 101 17.51 6.38 -5.92
CA ASP A 101 17.34 6.24 -7.38
C ASP A 101 16.30 5.17 -7.75
N THR A 102 16.16 4.14 -6.93
CA THR A 102 15.17 3.08 -7.15
C THR A 102 13.74 3.61 -7.02
N PHE A 103 13.53 4.62 -6.16
CA PHE A 103 12.23 5.26 -5.93
C PHE A 103 11.85 6.30 -6.99
N THR A 104 12.80 6.73 -7.81
CA THR A 104 12.63 7.76 -8.85
C THR A 104 12.81 7.22 -10.26
N SER A 105 13.13 5.93 -10.42
CA SER A 105 13.24 5.29 -11.74
C SER A 105 11.88 4.83 -12.26
N TRP A 106 11.40 5.43 -13.36
CA TRP A 106 10.14 5.07 -14.03
C TRP A 106 10.07 3.58 -14.39
N ASN A 107 11.19 3.00 -14.87
CA ASN A 107 11.27 1.60 -15.28
C ASN A 107 10.86 0.62 -14.18
N ASN A 108 11.08 0.99 -12.91
CA ASN A 108 10.71 0.17 -11.76
C ASN A 108 9.20 0.18 -11.47
N TYR A 109 8.46 1.16 -11.99
CA TYR A 109 7.05 1.40 -11.68
C TYR A 109 6.11 1.27 -12.86
N GLU A 110 6.60 1.45 -14.09
CA GLU A 110 5.80 1.46 -15.32
C GLU A 110 4.82 0.28 -15.37
N ASN A 111 5.33 -0.95 -15.29
CA ASN A 111 4.50 -2.16 -15.37
C ASN A 111 3.42 -2.21 -14.27
N THR A 112 3.77 -1.82 -13.05
CA THR A 112 2.84 -1.78 -11.91
C THR A 112 1.77 -0.70 -12.09
N ILE A 113 2.15 0.46 -12.65
CA ILE A 113 1.24 1.58 -12.92
C ILE A 113 0.31 1.22 -14.08
N THR A 114 0.83 0.65 -15.17
CA THR A 114 0.06 0.13 -16.31
C THR A 114 -1.02 -0.84 -15.87
N ARG A 115 -0.65 -1.83 -15.03
CA ARG A 115 -1.64 -2.80 -14.50
C ARG A 115 -2.73 -2.11 -13.68
N LYS A 116 -2.39 -1.10 -12.88
CA LYS A 116 -3.38 -0.34 -12.11
C LYS A 116 -4.32 0.49 -13.00
N ILE A 117 -3.81 1.07 -14.08
CA ILE A 117 -4.65 1.77 -15.06
C ILE A 117 -5.67 0.77 -15.62
N GLN A 118 -5.23 -0.42 -16.05
CA GLN A 118 -6.12 -1.47 -16.54
C GLN A 118 -7.15 -1.90 -15.49
N ASP A 119 -6.74 -2.11 -14.23
CA ASP A 119 -7.66 -2.44 -13.13
C ASP A 119 -8.73 -1.36 -12.90
N PHE A 120 -8.38 -0.09 -13.07
CA PHE A 120 -9.32 1.01 -12.97
C PHE A 120 -10.26 1.10 -14.18
N LEU A 121 -9.76 0.83 -15.37
CA LEU A 121 -10.56 0.76 -16.60
C LEU A 121 -11.60 -0.36 -16.52
N ILE A 122 -11.22 -1.56 -16.05
CA ILE A 122 -12.15 -2.68 -15.78
C ILE A 122 -13.27 -2.27 -14.79
N LYS A 123 -12.96 -1.35 -13.87
CA LYS A 123 -13.92 -0.81 -12.90
C LYS A 123 -14.70 0.41 -13.42
N ASN A 124 -14.59 0.73 -14.71
CA ASN A 124 -15.16 1.92 -15.35
C ASN A 124 -14.90 3.19 -14.54
N ARG A 125 -13.63 3.44 -14.20
CA ARG A 125 -13.19 4.70 -13.62
C ARG A 125 -12.76 5.64 -14.74
N SER A 126 -13.06 6.92 -14.57
CA SER A 126 -12.64 7.95 -15.52
C SER A 126 -11.13 8.16 -15.55
N ARG A 127 -10.60 8.63 -16.67
CA ARG A 127 -9.25 9.17 -16.87
C ARG A 127 -8.88 10.17 -15.78
N ARG A 128 -9.81 11.08 -15.43
CA ARG A 128 -9.60 12.07 -14.37
C ARG A 128 -9.37 11.41 -13.01
N TYR A 129 -10.20 10.43 -12.66
CA TYR A 129 -10.04 9.67 -11.43
C TYR A 129 -8.71 8.90 -11.40
N ILE A 130 -8.40 8.19 -12.49
CA ILE A 130 -7.17 7.40 -12.62
C ILE A 130 -5.95 8.30 -12.46
N SER A 131 -5.93 9.43 -13.17
CA SER A 131 -4.88 10.44 -13.09
C SER A 131 -4.68 10.94 -11.66
N GLY A 132 -5.76 11.39 -11.00
CA GLY A 132 -5.66 11.91 -9.64
C GLY A 132 -5.19 10.85 -8.63
N ALA A 133 -5.71 9.63 -8.73
CA ALA A 133 -5.34 8.54 -7.83
C ALA A 133 -3.88 8.12 -7.99
N LEU A 134 -3.39 8.03 -9.24
CA LEU A 134 -2.02 7.61 -9.51
C LEU A 134 -1.01 8.71 -9.25
N THR A 135 -1.25 9.94 -9.71
CA THR A 135 -0.33 11.07 -9.47
C THR A 135 -0.22 11.46 -8.00
N GLY A 136 -1.28 11.26 -7.21
CA GLY A 136 -1.21 11.42 -5.76
C GLY A 136 -0.36 10.34 -5.09
N LYS A 137 -0.38 9.11 -5.60
CA LYS A 137 0.41 7.99 -5.06
C LYS A 137 1.86 7.97 -5.56
N TYR A 138 2.08 8.47 -6.77
CA TYR A 138 3.34 8.43 -7.52
C TYR A 138 3.69 9.85 -8.01
N PRO A 139 4.01 10.77 -7.09
CA PRO A 139 4.20 12.19 -7.43
C PRO A 139 5.39 12.45 -8.35
N ASN A 140 6.39 11.56 -8.37
CA ASN A 140 7.57 11.68 -9.22
C ASN A 140 7.31 11.35 -10.69
N PHE A 141 6.18 10.71 -11.01
CA PHE A 141 5.91 10.14 -12.34
C PHE A 141 4.70 10.78 -13.02
N LYS A 142 4.41 12.06 -12.71
CA LYS A 142 3.17 12.70 -13.17
C LYS A 142 3.06 12.73 -14.69
N GLN A 143 4.14 13.09 -15.38
CA GLN A 143 4.13 13.26 -16.84
C GLN A 143 4.03 11.91 -17.54
N GLU A 144 4.77 10.92 -17.06
CA GLU A 144 4.76 9.55 -17.53
C GLU A 144 3.38 8.92 -17.35
N ILE A 145 2.73 9.15 -16.19
CA ILE A 145 1.36 8.72 -15.94
C ILE A 145 0.39 9.37 -16.94
N TYR A 146 0.49 10.68 -17.20
CA TYR A 146 -0.39 11.34 -18.17
C TYR A 146 -0.20 10.79 -19.58
N SER A 147 1.04 10.65 -20.04
CA SER A 147 1.37 10.07 -21.35
C SER A 147 0.84 8.64 -21.50
N LEU A 148 0.97 7.83 -20.44
CA LEU A 148 0.49 6.46 -20.43
C LEU A 148 -1.04 6.39 -20.45
N ILE A 149 -1.72 7.29 -19.72
CA ILE A 149 -3.18 7.38 -19.73
C ILE A 149 -3.70 7.77 -21.11
N GLU A 150 -3.10 8.74 -21.79
CA GLU A 150 -3.52 9.14 -23.14
C GLU A 150 -3.38 8.00 -24.16
N THR A 151 -2.41 7.12 -23.95
CA THR A 151 -2.18 5.96 -24.83
C THR A 151 -3.15 4.81 -24.53
N LEU A 152 -3.43 4.55 -23.25
CA LEU A 152 -4.17 3.35 -22.83
C LEU A 152 -5.67 3.57 -22.63
N CYS A 153 -6.10 4.79 -22.35
CA CYS A 153 -7.50 5.05 -22.03
C CYS A 153 -8.27 5.42 -23.30
N PRO A 154 -9.32 4.68 -23.68
CA PRO A 154 -10.16 5.02 -24.83
C PRO A 154 -11.08 6.22 -24.53
N ASP A 155 -11.90 6.61 -25.51
CA ASP A 155 -12.98 7.58 -25.29
C ASP A 155 -13.93 7.09 -24.19
N GLU A 156 -14.34 8.00 -23.29
CA GLU A 156 -15.10 7.64 -22.10
C GLU A 156 -16.61 7.51 -22.35
N SER A 157 -17.11 7.91 -23.54
CA SER A 157 -18.56 7.93 -23.81
C SER A 157 -19.19 6.56 -23.63
N GLY A 158 -18.52 5.50 -24.08
CA GLY A 158 -18.97 4.11 -23.93
C GLY A 158 -18.99 3.65 -22.47
N SER A 159 -17.98 4.01 -21.67
CA SER A 159 -17.93 3.69 -20.24
C SER A 159 -19.02 4.43 -19.45
N ILE A 160 -19.30 5.69 -19.80
CA ILE A 160 -20.40 6.46 -19.21
C ILE A 160 -21.74 5.80 -19.50
N GLN A 161 -21.99 5.42 -20.75
CA GLN A 161 -23.24 4.77 -21.15
C GLN A 161 -23.44 3.42 -20.44
N CYS A 162 -22.41 2.57 -20.43
CA CYS A 162 -22.47 1.27 -19.76
C CYS A 162 -22.78 1.40 -18.25
N GLU A 163 -22.15 2.35 -17.56
CA GLU A 163 -22.44 2.59 -16.14
C GLU A 163 -23.81 3.23 -15.93
N PHE A 164 -24.26 4.10 -16.83
CA PHE A 164 -25.61 4.65 -16.79
C PHE A 164 -26.65 3.54 -16.88
N GLU A 165 -26.59 2.68 -17.90
CA GLU A 165 -27.52 1.55 -18.08
C GLU A 165 -27.54 0.63 -16.86
N LYS A 166 -26.36 0.31 -16.31
CA LYS A 166 -26.25 -0.52 -15.10
C LYS A 166 -26.91 0.12 -13.89
N LEU A 167 -26.80 1.45 -13.74
CA LEU A 167 -27.44 2.18 -12.66
C LEU A 167 -28.94 2.34 -12.88
N SER A 168 -29.38 2.51 -14.13
CA SER A 168 -30.79 2.59 -14.53
C SER A 168 -31.56 1.29 -14.26
N ARG A 169 -30.88 0.14 -14.21
CA ARG A 169 -31.48 -1.13 -13.73
C ARG A 169 -31.85 -1.13 -12.24
N LYS A 170 -31.33 -0.17 -11.46
CA LYS A 170 -31.53 -0.07 -10.00
C LYS A 170 -32.21 1.22 -9.56
N HIS A 171 -32.26 2.24 -10.42
CA HIS A 171 -32.76 3.59 -10.15
C HIS A 171 -33.52 4.02 -11.40
N ASP A 172 -34.75 4.51 -11.27
CA ASP A 172 -35.55 5.00 -12.37
C ASP A 172 -34.98 6.32 -12.91
N ALA A 173 -34.46 6.27 -14.14
CA ALA A 173 -33.89 7.45 -14.79
C ALA A 173 -34.92 8.53 -15.14
N ASN A 174 -36.22 8.18 -15.22
CA ASN A 174 -37.30 9.13 -15.49
C ASN A 174 -37.71 9.89 -14.22
N ASN A 175 -37.43 9.33 -13.04
CA ASN A 175 -37.63 10.02 -11.78
C ASN A 175 -36.49 11.02 -11.51
N PRO A 176 -36.76 12.33 -11.36
CA PRO A 176 -35.72 13.35 -11.19
C PRO A 176 -34.80 13.10 -9.99
N LYS A 177 -35.34 12.60 -8.86
CA LYS A 177 -34.55 12.34 -7.65
C LYS A 177 -33.61 11.16 -7.86
N GLU A 178 -34.06 10.12 -8.55
CA GLU A 178 -33.26 8.93 -8.80
C GLU A 178 -32.24 9.16 -9.91
N ARG A 179 -32.61 9.90 -10.96
CA ARG A 179 -31.67 10.40 -11.97
C ARG A 179 -30.52 11.20 -11.35
N GLN A 180 -30.82 12.07 -10.38
CA GLN A 180 -29.79 12.80 -9.64
C GLN A 180 -28.83 11.85 -8.91
N LYS A 181 -29.33 10.76 -8.30
CA LYS A 181 -28.48 9.73 -7.67
C LYS A 181 -27.60 9.02 -8.69
N ILE A 182 -28.11 8.72 -9.89
CA ILE A 182 -27.32 8.13 -10.98
C ILE A 182 -26.17 9.07 -11.36
N ILE A 183 -26.45 10.36 -11.58
CA ILE A 183 -25.44 11.37 -11.91
C ILE A 183 -24.40 11.48 -10.80
N GLN A 184 -24.82 11.55 -9.53
CA GLN A 184 -23.89 11.59 -8.39
C GLN A 184 -22.95 10.37 -8.36
N LYS A 185 -23.46 9.17 -8.65
CA LYS A 185 -22.63 7.95 -8.72
C LYS A 185 -21.64 7.98 -9.88
N LEU A 186 -22.01 8.54 -11.03
CA LEU A 186 -21.10 8.75 -12.15
C LEU A 186 -20.01 9.78 -11.82
N LEU A 187 -20.36 10.86 -11.11
CA LEU A 187 -19.39 11.84 -10.61
C LEU A 187 -18.41 11.22 -9.60
N LEU A 188 -18.86 10.30 -8.73
CA LEU A 188 -17.99 9.54 -7.82
C LEU A 188 -17.05 8.56 -8.55
N LYS A 189 -17.35 8.21 -9.80
CA LYS A 189 -16.41 7.51 -10.72
C LYS A 189 -15.46 8.47 -11.44
N GLY A 190 -15.64 9.78 -11.24
CA GLY A 190 -14.81 10.89 -11.71
C GLY A 190 -15.15 11.40 -13.11
N PHE A 191 -16.23 10.90 -13.73
CA PHE A 191 -16.65 11.37 -15.04
C PHE A 191 -17.03 12.85 -14.99
N PRO A 192 -16.63 13.68 -15.97
CA PRO A 192 -16.99 15.09 -16.00
C PRO A 192 -18.50 15.24 -16.27
N TYR A 193 -19.11 16.23 -15.62
CA TYR A 193 -20.56 16.48 -15.76
C TYR A 193 -20.98 16.71 -17.22
N ASP A 194 -20.17 17.45 -17.99
CA ASP A 194 -20.45 17.69 -19.41
C ASP A 194 -20.39 16.41 -20.24
N GLY A 195 -19.46 15.50 -19.92
CA GLY A 195 -19.37 14.19 -20.55
C GLY A 195 -20.61 13.35 -20.25
N ILE A 196 -21.03 13.31 -18.99
CA ILE A 196 -22.28 12.65 -18.56
C ILE A 196 -23.47 13.23 -19.34
N LYS A 197 -23.62 14.56 -19.34
CA LYS A 197 -24.74 15.24 -20.01
C LYS A 197 -24.77 14.99 -21.52
N LYS A 198 -23.60 14.93 -22.18
CA LYS A 198 -23.50 14.61 -23.62
C LYS A 198 -23.93 13.18 -23.91
N SER A 199 -23.48 12.19 -23.12
CA SER A 199 -23.88 10.80 -23.29
C SER A 199 -25.38 10.59 -23.06
N LEU A 200 -25.95 11.26 -22.04
CA LEU A 200 -27.38 11.17 -21.71
C LEU A 200 -28.31 11.89 -22.71
N ARG A 201 -27.78 12.66 -23.65
CA ARG A 201 -28.55 13.34 -24.70
C ARG A 201 -28.54 12.59 -26.03
N LYS A 202 -27.78 11.49 -26.14
CA LYS A 202 -27.71 10.66 -27.34
C LYS A 202 -28.81 9.57 -27.38
N GLU A 203 -29.73 9.59 -26.41
CA GLU A 203 -30.98 8.79 -26.41
C GLU A 203 -32.17 9.64 -26.87
#